data_AF-A0A2V6YNE5-F1
#
_entry.id   AF-A0A2V6YNE5-F1
#
_cell.length_a   1.000
_cell.length_b   1.000
_cell.length_c   1.000
_cell.angle_alpha   90.00
_cell.angle_beta   90.00
_cell.angle_gamma   90.00
#
_symmetry.space_group_name_H-M   'P 1'
#
loop_
_entity.id
_entity.type
_entity.pdbx_description
1 polymer ?
#
loop_
_entity_poly.entity_id
_entity_poly.type
_entity_poly.pdbx_seq_one_letter_code
_entity_poly.pdbx_strand_id
1 'polypeptide(L)'
;MIQRLGALPLLFVLLAGAGDPPKFQAELQRYREALGPICRTGVRPEMLERYREAAAALEAANYGGGQDNNFWGLKTPERVWLECFQSPGDMR
;
A
#
# COMPACT_ATOMS: atom_id res chain seq x y z
N MET A 1 -52.72 14.59 31.52
CA MET A 1 -51.51 14.89 32.32
C MET A 1 -50.68 13.61 32.43
N ILE A 2 -49.35 13.77 32.58
CA ILE A 2 -48.26 12.75 32.60
C ILE A 2 -47.80 12.36 31.18
N GLN A 3 -46.87 13.05 30.51
CA GLN A 3 -45.42 13.33 30.70
C GLN A 3 -44.44 12.16 30.48
N ARG A 4 -43.52 12.42 29.53
CA ARG A 4 -42.10 11.98 29.36
C ARG A 4 -41.86 10.72 28.52
N LEU A 5 -41.30 10.84 27.31
CA LEU A 5 -39.90 11.16 26.93
C LEU A 5 -38.91 10.02 27.20
N GLY A 6 -38.24 9.59 26.12
CA GLY A 6 -36.96 8.88 26.15
C GLY A 6 -37.08 7.41 25.73
N ALA A 7 -36.27 6.86 24.84
CA ALA A 7 -35.18 7.40 24.05
C ALA A 7 -34.95 6.40 22.90
N LEU A 8 -34.93 6.87 21.65
CA LEU A 8 -34.23 6.13 20.60
C LEU A 8 -32.75 6.12 21.00
N PRO A 9 -32.09 4.96 21.17
CA PRO A 9 -30.65 4.96 21.23
C PRO A 9 -30.16 5.25 19.82
N LEU A 10 -29.88 6.55 19.63
CA LEU A 10 -28.93 7.16 18.72
C LEU A 10 -28.01 6.13 18.03
N LEU A 11 -28.35 5.86 16.76
CA LEU A 11 -27.44 5.36 15.74
C LEU A 11 -26.40 6.46 15.44
N PHE A 12 -25.46 6.68 16.35
CA PHE A 12 -24.41 7.70 16.22
C PHE A 12 -23.04 7.10 16.55
N VAL A 13 -22.48 6.33 15.60
CA VAL A 13 -21.04 6.41 15.29
C VAL A 13 -20.91 6.21 13.78
N LEU A 14 -21.38 7.21 13.04
CA LEU A 14 -21.10 7.39 11.63
C LEU A 14 -19.82 8.24 11.51
N LEU A 15 -18.85 7.74 10.75
CA LEU A 15 -17.89 8.54 9.96
C LEU A 15 -16.72 9.25 10.67
N ALA A 16 -16.09 8.66 11.69
CA ALA A 16 -14.76 9.10 12.14
C ALA A 16 -13.66 8.18 11.56
N GLY A 17 -13.27 8.38 10.29
CA GLY A 17 -12.17 7.60 9.72
C GLY A 17 -11.93 7.67 8.22
N ALA A 18 -12.79 8.33 7.44
CA ALA A 18 -12.52 8.60 6.02
C ALA A 18 -11.59 9.81 5.86
N GLY A 19 -10.42 9.78 6.52
CA GLY A 19 -9.31 10.63 6.12
C GLY A 19 -8.76 10.11 4.79
N ASP A 20 -8.14 10.98 4.00
CA ASP A 20 -7.41 10.54 2.81
C ASP A 20 -6.44 9.41 3.21
N PRO A 21 -6.34 8.33 2.43
CA PRO A 21 -5.38 7.27 2.73
C PRO A 21 -3.99 7.91 2.86
N PRO A 22 -3.20 7.52 3.88
CA PRO A 22 -1.84 8.03 4.08
C PRO A 22 -1.08 8.07 2.76
N LYS A 23 -0.35 9.16 2.50
CA LYS A 23 0.37 9.38 1.23
C LYS A 23 1.20 8.15 0.79
N PHE A 24 1.78 7.43 1.75
CA PHE A 24 2.54 6.21 1.49
C PHE A 24 1.70 5.08 0.84
N GLN A 25 0.41 4.97 1.15
CA GLN A 25 -0.49 3.97 0.54
C GLN A 25 -0.70 4.24 -0.95
N ALA A 26 -0.83 5.50 -1.34
CA ALA A 26 -0.96 5.88 -2.74
C ALA A 26 0.32 5.57 -3.54
N GLU A 27 1.50 5.87 -2.98
CA GLU A 27 2.77 5.56 -3.64
C GLU A 27 3.04 4.05 -3.69
N LEU A 28 2.70 3.31 -2.63
CA LEU A 28 2.73 1.84 -2.64
C LEU A 28 1.86 1.26 -3.75
N GLN A 29 0.65 1.79 -3.92
CA GLN A 29 -0.28 1.33 -4.94
C GLN A 29 0.25 1.59 -6.34
N ARG A 30 0.77 2.81 -6.61
CA ARG A 30 1.41 3.15 -7.88
C ARG A 30 2.59 2.25 -8.21
N TYR A 31 3.42 1.94 -7.20
CA TYR A 31 4.52 1.01 -7.38
C TYR A 31 4.05 -0.40 -7.76
N ARG A 32 3.04 -0.94 -7.06
CA ARG A 32 2.45 -2.25 -7.38
C ARG A 32 1.87 -2.30 -8.80
N GLU A 33 1.17 -1.25 -9.21
CA GLU A 33 0.62 -1.14 -10.57
C GLU A 33 1.73 -1.14 -11.63
N ALA A 34 2.82 -0.38 -11.40
CA ALA A 34 3.96 -0.35 -12.30
C ALA A 34 4.68 -1.70 -12.43
N LEU A 35 4.62 -2.55 -11.39
CA LEU A 35 5.18 -3.91 -11.41
C LEU A 35 4.30 -4.93 -12.15
N GLY A 36 3.01 -4.66 -12.38
CA GLY A 36 2.09 -5.62 -13.01
C GLY A 36 2.60 -6.33 -14.28
N PRO A 37 3.32 -5.65 -15.21
CA PRO A 37 3.87 -6.29 -16.40
C PRO A 37 5.30 -6.86 -16.24
N ILE A 38 5.94 -6.77 -15.07
CA ILE A 38 7.39 -6.98 -14.91
C ILE A 38 7.87 -8.37 -15.34
N CYS A 39 7.10 -9.44 -15.10
CA CYS A 39 7.48 -10.78 -15.55
C CYS A 39 7.50 -10.95 -17.07
N ARG A 40 6.80 -10.08 -17.81
CA ARG A 40 6.80 -10.07 -19.29
C ARG A 40 7.80 -9.07 -19.86
N THR A 41 7.99 -7.93 -19.21
CA THR A 41 8.78 -6.81 -19.76
C THR A 41 10.19 -6.71 -19.21
N GLY A 42 10.51 -7.41 -18.13
CA GLY A 42 11.68 -7.12 -17.32
C GLY A 42 11.55 -5.79 -16.57
N VAL A 43 12.65 -5.38 -15.93
CA VAL A 43 12.76 -4.11 -15.20
C VAL A 43 12.77 -2.93 -16.18
N ARG A 44 11.93 -1.93 -15.93
CA ARG A 44 11.87 -0.67 -16.71
C ARG A 44 12.23 0.54 -15.83
N PRO A 45 12.71 1.65 -16.41
CA PRO A 45 13.05 2.87 -15.67
C PRO A 45 11.91 3.40 -14.78
N GLU A 46 10.67 3.38 -15.28
CA GLU A 46 9.46 3.75 -14.53
C GLU A 46 9.35 2.99 -13.19
N MET A 47 9.65 1.69 -13.17
CA MET A 47 9.53 0.87 -11.95
C MET A 47 10.54 1.31 -10.89
N LEU A 48 11.74 1.73 -11.31
CA LEU A 48 12.77 2.25 -10.42
C LEU A 48 12.39 3.63 -9.86
N GLU A 49 11.76 4.48 -10.66
CA GLU A 49 11.23 5.76 -10.20
C GLU A 49 10.13 5.55 -9.15
N ARG A 50 9.15 4.69 -9.46
CA ARG A 50 8.06 4.36 -8.52
C ARG A 50 8.57 3.68 -7.24
N TYR A 51 9.58 2.84 -7.33
CA TYR A 51 10.24 2.25 -6.16
C TYR A 51 10.78 3.34 -5.23
N ARG A 52 11.50 4.33 -5.77
CA ARG A 52 12.10 5.42 -4.98
C ARG A 52 11.02 6.29 -4.32
N GLU A 53 9.95 6.61 -5.04
CA GLU A 53 8.82 7.38 -4.51
C GLU A 53 8.14 6.64 -3.36
N ALA A 54 7.83 5.35 -3.55
CA ALA A 54 7.20 4.54 -2.53
C ALA A 54 8.11 4.30 -1.31
N ALA A 55 9.40 4.05 -1.54
CA ALA A 55 10.41 3.93 -0.48
C ALA A 55 10.53 5.20 0.35
N ALA A 56 10.59 6.38 -0.29
CA ALA A 56 10.65 7.65 0.41
C ALA A 56 9.37 7.92 1.23
N ALA A 57 8.21 7.55 0.70
CA ALA A 57 6.94 7.73 1.40
C ALA A 57 6.80 6.78 2.61
N LEU A 58 7.30 5.55 2.50
CA LEU A 58 7.37 4.60 3.61
C LEU A 58 8.28 5.09 4.73
N GLU A 59 9.48 5.55 4.36
CA GLU A 59 10.45 6.11 5.30
C GLU A 59 9.87 7.32 6.06
N ALA A 60 9.27 8.27 5.34
CA ALA A 60 8.64 9.44 5.94
C ALA A 60 7.48 9.08 6.89
N ALA A 61 6.84 7.94 6.68
CA ALA A 61 5.76 7.44 7.52
C ALA A 61 6.25 6.55 8.69
N ASN A 62 7.56 6.27 8.79
CA ASN A 62 8.13 5.25 9.68
C ASN A 62 7.37 3.91 9.56
N TYR A 63 7.00 3.53 8.35
CA TYR A 63 6.21 2.34 8.04
C TYR A 63 6.98 1.40 7.13
N GLY A 64 6.92 0.09 7.40
CA GLY A 64 7.76 -0.90 6.74
C GLY A 64 9.13 -1.05 7.41
N GLY A 65 9.82 -2.14 7.10
CA GLY A 65 11.16 -2.47 7.59
C GLY A 65 12.25 -1.96 6.65
N GLY A 66 12.00 -0.82 6.01
CA GLY A 66 12.92 -0.15 5.11
C GLY A 66 12.91 -0.65 3.66
N GLN A 67 13.93 -0.19 2.93
CA GLN A 67 14.19 -0.48 1.52
C GLN A 67 14.78 -1.88 1.33
N ASP A 68 14.36 -2.53 0.26
CA ASP A 68 14.80 -3.87 -0.18
C ASP A 68 14.70 -5.00 0.85
N ASN A 69 13.70 -4.93 1.74
CA ASN A 69 13.48 -5.96 2.76
C ASN A 69 12.80 -7.21 2.18
N ASN A 70 13.10 -8.39 2.75
CA ASN A 70 12.51 -9.69 2.41
C ASN A 70 11.17 -9.99 3.08
N PHE A 71 10.89 -9.34 4.21
CA PHE A 71 9.79 -9.69 5.09
C PHE A 71 8.75 -8.58 5.14
N TRP A 72 9.15 -7.42 5.64
CA TRP A 72 8.29 -6.27 5.83
C TRP A 72 9.01 -5.07 5.24
N GLY A 73 8.69 -4.70 4.00
CA GLY A 73 9.31 -3.59 3.28
C GLY A 73 9.16 -3.74 1.76
N LEU A 74 9.70 -2.77 1.04
CA LEU A 74 9.56 -2.67 -0.40
C LEU A 74 10.71 -3.45 -1.07
N LYS A 75 10.43 -4.43 -1.93
CA LYS A 75 11.47 -5.09 -2.73
C LYS A 75 11.87 -4.21 -3.91
N THR A 76 13.12 -4.25 -4.33
CA THR A 76 13.55 -3.61 -5.59
C THR A 76 12.90 -4.26 -6.82
N PRO A 77 12.68 -3.53 -7.93
CA PRO A 77 12.17 -4.12 -9.17
C PRO A 77 13.00 -5.32 -9.65
N GLU A 78 14.32 -5.30 -9.47
CA GLU A 78 15.22 -6.40 -9.81
C GLU A 78 14.89 -7.66 -9.03
N ARG A 79 14.66 -7.56 -7.71
CA ARG A 79 14.26 -8.70 -6.88
C ARG A 79 12.88 -9.24 -7.28
N VAL A 80 11.94 -8.33 -7.52
CA VAL A 80 10.59 -8.71 -7.97
C VAL A 80 10.66 -9.43 -9.32
N TRP A 81 11.50 -8.96 -10.25
CA TRP A 81 11.70 -9.64 -11.53
C TRP A 81 12.34 -11.02 -11.38
N LEU A 82 13.28 -11.18 -10.46
CA LEU A 82 13.87 -12.49 -10.13
C LEU A 82 12.83 -13.48 -9.56
N GLU A 83 11.87 -12.99 -8.79
CA GLU A 83 10.78 -13.80 -8.21
C GLU A 83 9.81 -14.35 -9.27
N CYS A 84 9.69 -13.70 -10.44
CA CYS A 84 8.94 -14.24 -11.57
C CYS A 84 9.39 -15.65 -12.00
N PHE A 85 10.66 -16.00 -11.77
CA PHE A 85 11.24 -17.28 -12.15
C PHE A 85 11.45 -18.21 -10.95
N GLN A 86 11.72 -17.64 -9.77
CA GLN A 86 12.00 -18.41 -8.56
C GLN A 86 10.72 -18.83 -7.83
N SER A 87 9.68 -17.98 -7.84
CA SER A 87 8.41 -18.22 -7.16
C SER A 87 7.24 -17.57 -7.92
N PRO A 88 6.86 -18.09 -9.10
CA PRO A 88 5.83 -17.49 -9.95
C PRO A 88 4.44 -17.37 -9.29
N GLY A 89 4.21 -18.00 -8.14
CA GLY A 89 2.99 -17.86 -7.34
C GLY A 89 2.90 -16.58 -6.51
N ASP A 90 4.02 -15.95 -6.17
CA ASP A 90 4.06 -14.75 -5.29
C ASP A 90 3.73 -13.44 -6.05
N MET A 91 3.60 -13.53 -7.37
CA MET A 91 3.42 -12.41 -8.30
C MET A 91 1.97 -12.25 -8.81
N ARG A 92 1.02 -13.02 -8.27
CA ARG A 92 -0.41 -13.00 -8.66
C ARG A 92 -1.26 -12.10 -7.77
#